data_AF-A0A3D5CQS8-F1
#
_entry.id   AF-A0A3D5CQS8-F1
#
_cell.length_a   1.000
_cell.length_b   1.000
_cell.length_c   1.000
_cell.angle_alpha   90.00
_cell.angle_beta   90.00
_cell.angle_gamma   90.00
#
_symmetry.space_group_name_H-M   'P 1'
#
loop_
_entity.id
_entity.type
_entity.pdbx_description
1 polymer ?
#
loop_
_entity_poly.entity_id
_entity_poly.type
_entity_poly.pdbx_seq_one_letter_code
_entity_poly.pdbx_strand_id
1 'polypeptide(L)' 'TIDQEKYIYPNHRGIDHYDRFKEDLALFAEMGFKCYRFSIAWTRIFPNGDEGTPNEAGLEFYDQLIDECLKYDIEPVITI' A
#
# COMPACT_ATOMS: atom_id res chain seq x y z
N THR A 1 5.36 -16.66 18.93
CA THR A 1 3.98 -16.28 18.57
C THR A 1 3.57 -15.11 19.45
N ILE A 2 2.84 -14.14 18.88
CA ILE A 2 2.39 -12.95 19.62
C ILE A 2 1.25 -13.34 20.57
N ASP A 3 1.33 -12.91 21.82
CA ASP A 3 0.24 -12.96 22.78
C ASP A 3 -0.73 -11.81 22.49
N GLN A 4 -1.86 -12.13 21.85
CA GLN A 4 -2.85 -11.14 21.41
C GLN A 4 -3.73 -10.62 22.55
N GLU A 5 -3.76 -11.29 23.71
CA GLU A 5 -4.48 -10.78 24.90
C GLU A 5 -3.64 -9.72 25.62
N LYS A 6 -2.31 -9.81 25.50
CA LYS A 6 -1.38 -8.90 26.16
C LYS A 6 -0.88 -7.75 25.29
N TYR A 7 -0.72 -7.96 23.98
CA TYR A 7 -0.14 -6.98 23.07
C TYR A 7 -0.99 -6.72 21.83
N ILE A 8 -1.29 -5.44 21.61
CA ILE A 8 -1.95 -4.94 20.41
C ILE A 8 -0.92 -4.16 19.61
N TYR A 9 -0.76 -4.51 18.33
CA TYR A 9 0.13 -3.83 17.40
C TYR A 9 -0.72 -3.08 16.36
N PRO A 10 -0.90 -1.76 16.50
CA PRO A 10 -1.85 -1.01 15.67
C PRO A 10 -1.55 -1.09 14.17
N ASN A 11 -0.27 -1.19 13.80
CA ASN A 11 0.20 -1.32 12.42
C ASN A 11 -0.17 -2.65 11.75
N HIS A 12 -0.50 -3.70 12.50
CA HIS A 12 -0.91 -4.98 11.91
C HIS A 12 -2.23 -4.88 11.13
N ARG A 13 -3.09 -3.93 11.51
CA ARG A 13 -4.32 -3.59 10.78
C ARG A 13 -4.21 -2.25 10.06
N GLY A 14 -3.55 -1.27 10.70
CA GLY A 14 -3.56 0.11 10.23
C GLY A 14 -5.01 0.63 10.10
N ILE A 15 -5.29 1.31 8.99
CA ILE A 15 -6.63 1.76 8.62
C ILE A 15 -7.28 0.88 7.54
N ASP A 16 -6.74 -0.31 7.31
CA ASP A 16 -7.23 -1.26 6.29
C ASP A 16 -7.07 -0.78 4.84
N HIS A 17 -6.14 0.14 4.58
CA HIS A 17 -5.90 0.68 3.24
C HIS A 17 -5.51 -0.41 2.21
N TYR A 18 -4.86 -1.49 2.68
CA TYR A 18 -4.48 -2.60 1.81
C TYR A 18 -5.67 -3.20 1.05
N ASP A 19 -6.81 -3.32 1.72
CA ASP A 19 -8.03 -3.91 1.13
C ASP A 19 -9.00 -2.83 0.60
N ARG A 20 -8.80 -1.56 0.98
CA ARG A 20 -9.75 -0.45 0.73
C ARG A 20 -9.21 0.69 -0.14
N PHE A 21 -8.02 0.52 -0.73
CA PHE A 21 -7.37 1.60 -1.48
C PHE A 21 -8.23 2.10 -2.65
N LYS A 22 -9.08 1.26 -3.26
CA LYS A 22 -9.94 1.67 -4.37
C LYS A 22 -11.00 2.68 -3.93
N GLU A 23 -11.65 2.43 -2.80
CA GLU A 23 -12.60 3.37 -2.21
C GLU A 23 -11.90 4.66 -1.74
N ASP A 24 -10.71 4.52 -1.14
CA ASP A 24 -9.93 5.68 -0.69
C ASP A 24 -9.50 6.58 -1.86
N LEU A 25 -9.03 5.99 -2.97
CA LEU A 25 -8.64 6.71 -4.17
C LEU A 25 -9.84 7.39 -4.86
N ALA A 26 -11.02 6.77 -4.84
CA ALA A 26 -12.24 7.41 -5.33
C ALA A 26 -12.58 8.68 -4.54
N LEU A 27 -12.38 8.68 -3.22
CA LEU A 27 -12.55 9.87 -2.39
C LEU A 27 -11.46 10.93 -2.68
N PHE A 28 -10.22 10.52 -2.96
CA PHE A 28 -9.17 11.46 -3.35
C PHE A 28 -9.44 12.11 -4.71
N ALA A 29 -10.02 11.35 -5.63
CA ALA A 29 -10.49 11.85 -6.92
C ALA A 29 -11.64 12.86 -6.74
N GLU A 30 -12.60 12.60 -5.84
CA GLU A 30 -13.68 13.53 -5.50
C GLU A 30 -13.14 14.87 -4.97
N MET A 31 -12.07 14.84 -4.18
CA MET A 31 -11.37 16.05 -3.71
C MET A 31 -10.54 16.74 -4.80
N GLY A 32 -10.34 16.12 -5.97
CA GLY A 32 -9.60 16.68 -7.09
C GLY A 32 -8.07 16.62 -6.91
N PHE A 33 -7.56 15.59 -6.23
CA PHE A 33 -6.12 15.38 -6.09
C PHE A 33 -5.44 15.29 -7.46
N LYS A 34 -4.24 15.88 -7.57
CA LYS A 34 -3.38 15.79 -8.76
C LYS A 34 -2.25 14.79 -8.61
N CYS A 35 -1.89 14.51 -7.36
CA CYS A 35 -0.94 13.48 -7.03
C CYS A 35 -1.31 12.86 -5.69
N TYR A 36 -0.87 11.62 -5.48
CA TYR A 36 -1.02 10.90 -4.23
C TYR A 36 0.34 10.33 -3.81
N ARG A 37 0.81 10.75 -2.64
CA ARG A 37 2.10 10.31 -2.09
C ARG A 37 1.92 9.15 -1.14
N PHE A 38 2.61 8.03 -1.42
CA PHE A 38 2.66 6.87 -0.54
C PHE A 38 4.06 6.23 -0.53
N SER A 39 4.29 5.30 0.39
CA SER A 39 5.55 4.54 0.47
C SER A 39 5.35 3.09 0.02
N ILE A 40 6.33 2.53 -0.68
CA ILE A 40 6.39 1.09 -0.89
C ILE A 40 6.90 0.44 0.40
N ALA A 41 6.13 -0.49 0.96
CA ALA A 41 6.55 -1.25 2.11
C ALA A 41 7.62 -2.24 1.66
N TRP A 42 8.87 -2.00 2.03
CA TRP A 42 10.01 -2.87 1.68
C TRP A 42 9.71 -4.34 1.96
N THR A 43 9.13 -4.63 3.13
CA THR A 43 8.78 -5.98 3.58
C THR A 43 7.74 -6.70 2.70
N ARG A 44 7.07 -6.00 1.78
CA ARG A 44 6.21 -6.64 0.77
C ARG A 44 6.99 -7.11 -0.44
N ILE A 45 8.09 -6.43 -0.79
CA ILE A 45 8.92 -6.74 -1.96
C ILE A 45 10.04 -7.72 -1.58
N PHE A 46 10.73 -7.46 -0.47
CA PHE A 46 11.75 -8.34 0.09
C PHE A 46 11.42 -8.58 1.57
N PRO A 47 10.62 -9.61 1.90
CA PRO A 47 10.16 -9.89 3.26
C PRO A 47 11.27 -10.06 4.31
N ASN A 48 12.35 -10.75 3.94
CA ASN A 48 13.54 -10.94 4.76
C ASN A 48 14.62 -9.90 4.43
N GLY A 49 14.58 -9.30 3.24
CA GLY A 49 15.44 -8.19 2.83
C GLY A 49 16.68 -8.61 2.05
N ASP A 50 16.95 -9.91 1.97
CA ASP A 50 18.13 -10.51 1.33
C ASP A 50 17.78 -11.52 0.23
N GLU A 51 16.50 -11.65 -0.12
CA GLU A 51 16.07 -12.55 -1.19
C GLU A 51 16.65 -12.13 -2.55
N GLY A 52 17.07 -13.12 -3.36
CA GLY A 52 17.59 -12.86 -4.71
C GLY A 52 16.50 -12.49 -5.73
N THR A 53 15.23 -12.70 -5.39
CA THR A 53 14.06 -12.39 -6.24
C THR A 53 12.99 -11.70 -5.41
N PRO A 54 12.30 -10.69 -5.97
CA PRO A 54 11.23 -10.01 -5.26
C PRO A 54 10.00 -10.91 -5.07
N ASN A 55 9.17 -10.57 -4.09
CA ASN A 55 7.87 -11.18 -3.87
C ASN A 55 6.84 -10.61 -4.85
N GLU A 56 6.42 -11.43 -5.82
CA GLU A 56 5.48 -11.06 -6.89
C GLU A 56 4.14 -10.53 -6.37
N ALA A 57 3.56 -11.14 -5.33
CA ALA A 57 2.30 -10.66 -4.75
C ALA A 57 2.42 -9.25 -4.15
N GLY A 58 3.62 -8.87 -3.70
CA GLY A 58 3.91 -7.52 -3.26
C GLY A 58 3.94 -6.53 -4.42
N LEU A 59 4.54 -6.91 -5.54
CA LEU A 59 4.60 -6.12 -6.76
C LEU A 59 3.20 -5.91 -7.35
N GLU A 60 2.42 -6.99 -7.50
CA GLU A 60 1.06 -6.96 -8.03
C GLU A 60 0.15 -5.99 -7.24
N PHE A 61 0.28 -5.94 -5.92
CA PHE A 61 -0.46 -4.96 -5.11
C PHE A 61 -0.15 -3.51 -5.51
N TYR A 62 1.12 -3.18 -5.71
CA TYR A 62 1.51 -1.82 -6.09
C TYR A 62 1.16 -1.50 -7.54
N ASP A 63 1.19 -2.47 -8.45
CA ASP A 63 0.67 -2.31 -9.80
C ASP A 63 -0.82 -1.92 -9.76
N GLN A 64 -1.63 -2.66 -9.00
CA GLN A 64 -3.06 -2.35 -8.83
C GLN A 64 -3.30 -0.97 -8.19
N LEU A 65 -2.50 -0.60 -7.19
CA LEU A 65 -2.60 0.71 -6.53
C LEU A 65 -2.25 1.85 -7.50
N ILE A 66 -1.19 1.69 -8.29
CA ILE A 66 -0.76 2.66 -9.29
C ILE A 66 -1.79 2.78 -10.41
N ASP A 67 -2.26 1.65 -10.95
CA ASP A 67 -3.29 1.62 -11.99
C ASP A 67 -4.58 2.33 -11.54
N GLU A 68 -5.00 2.12 -10.29
CA GLU A 68 -6.17 2.80 -9.74
C GLU A 68 -5.92 4.31 -9.55
N CYS A 69 -4.71 4.75 -9.19
CA CYS A 69 -4.36 6.18 -9.17
C CYS A 69 -4.49 6.79 -10.57
N LEU A 70 -3.87 6.15 -11.57
CA LEU A 70 -3.83 6.63 -12.95
C LEU A 70 -5.23 6.65 -13.60
N LYS A 71 -6.11 5.71 -13.23
CA LYS A 71 -7.52 5.71 -13.64
C LYS A 71 -8.27 6.99 -13.25
N TYR A 72 -7.86 7.66 -12.17
CA TYR A 72 -8.45 8.91 -11.70
C TYR A 72 -7.62 10.16 -12.04
N ASP A 73 -6.64 10.05 -12.95
CA ASP A 73 -5.67 11.10 -13.29
C ASP A 73 -4.89 11.62 -12.05
N ILE A 74 -4.61 10.73 -11.10
CA ILE A 74 -3.81 11.01 -9.91
C ILE A 74 -2.38 10.48 -10.12
N GLU A 75 -1.39 11.37 -10.13
CA GLU A 75 0.02 10.98 -10.28
C GLU A 75 0.58 10.36 -8.98
N PRO A 76 1.12 9.13 -9.00
CA PRO A 76 1.72 8.52 -7.81
C PRO A 76 3.08 9.15 -7.48
N VAL A 77 3.28 9.54 -6.22
CA VAL A 77 4.56 10.03 -5.70
C VAL A 77 5.09 9.03 -4.67
N ILE A 78 6.15 8.30 -5.03
CA ILE A 78 6.60 7.15 -4.25
C ILE A 78 7.77 7.53 -3.32
N THR A 79 7.67 7.11 -2.06
CA THR A 79 8.80 7.05 -1.13
C THR A 79 9.31 5.61 -1.04
N ILE A 80 10.62 5.42 -1.16
CA ILE A 80 11.31 4.12 -1.09
C ILE A 80 11.80 3.86 0.33
#